data_AF-A0A354F1J4-F1
#
_entry.id   AF-A0A354F1J4-F1
#
_cell.length_a   1.000
_cell.length_b   1.000
_cell.length_c   1.000
_cell.angle_alpha   90.00
_cell.angle_beta   90.00
_cell.angle_gamma   90.00
#
_symmetry.space_group_name_H-M   'P 1'
#
loop_
_entity.id
_entity.type
_entity.pdbx_description
1 polymer ?
#
loop_
_entity_poly.entity_id
_entity_poly.type
_entity_poly.pdbx_seq_one_letter_code
_entity_poly.pdbx_strand_id
1 'polypeptide(L)'
;MEGMEKRILLAIVLSAIILFAYTYFIPSPKQTQKEQGSEQPVQEKADGISPAEKTTIDVSGEKIREEKVITVNTDLYKAVFTNRGGVLKHWELKQYWVDLEKKKNVVLFDPGDQV
;
A
#
# COMPACT_ATOMS: atom_id res chain seq x y z
N MET A 1 -6.68 27.14 47.37
CA MET A 1 -7.11 26.20 46.30
C MET A 1 -6.71 26.67 44.89
N GLU A 2 -6.20 27.89 44.71
CA GLU A 2 -5.81 28.50 43.42
C GLU A 2 -4.83 27.74 42.50
N GLY A 3 -4.11 26.72 42.99
CA GLY A 3 -3.12 26.00 42.20
C GLY A 3 -3.67 24.82 41.39
N MET A 4 -4.80 24.23 41.81
CA MET A 4 -5.33 22.98 41.23
C MET A 4 -6.24 23.27 40.03
N GLU A 5 -7.10 24.27 40.19
CA GLU A 5 -8.01 24.74 39.15
C GLU A 5 -7.29 25.31 37.93
N LYS A 6 -6.17 26.02 38.11
CA LYS A 6 -5.31 26.49 37.00
C LYS A 6 -4.70 25.31 36.22
N ARG A 7 -4.33 24.22 36.90
CA ARG A 7 -3.80 23.01 36.25
C ARG A 7 -4.88 22.26 35.48
N ILE A 8 -6.12 22.22 36.01
CA ILE A 8 -7.27 21.63 35.32
C ILE A 8 -7.63 22.43 34.06
N LEU A 9 -7.72 23.76 34.15
CA LEU A 9 -7.97 24.62 33.00
C LEU A 9 -6.87 24.46 31.93
N LEU A 10 -5.61 24.39 32.34
CA LEU A 10 -4.49 24.17 31.43
C LEU A 10 -4.57 22.80 30.75
N ALA A 11 -4.98 21.75 31.45
CA ALA A 11 -5.18 20.42 30.87
C ALA A 11 -6.33 20.40 29.83
N ILE A 12 -7.43 21.09 30.09
CA ILE A 12 -8.57 21.18 29.16
C ILE A 12 -8.14 21.89 27.86
N VAL A 13 -7.46 23.03 27.98
CA VAL A 13 -6.95 23.78 26.82
C VAL A 13 -5.93 22.95 26.05
N LEU A 14 -5.01 22.28 26.75
CA LEU A 14 -4.00 21.42 26.12
C LEU A 14 -4.64 20.24 25.37
N SER A 15 -5.67 19.62 25.95
CA SER A 15 -6.43 18.55 25.30
C SER A 15 -7.12 19.03 24.02
N ALA A 16 -7.77 20.20 24.06
CA ALA A 16 -8.39 20.78 22.88
C ALA A 16 -7.37 21.04 21.76
N ILE A 17 -6.21 21.61 22.10
CA ILE A 17 -5.12 21.85 21.13
C ILE A 17 -4.66 20.54 20.49
N ILE A 18 -4.45 19.48 21.29
CA ILE A 18 -4.01 18.18 20.77
C ILE A 18 -5.05 17.59 19.80
N LEU A 19 -6.34 17.66 20.13
CA LEU A 19 -7.40 17.17 19.25
C LEU A 19 -7.48 17.96 17.94
N PHE A 20 -7.40 19.28 17.99
CA PHE A 20 -7.39 20.12 16.78
C PHE A 20 -6.14 19.89 15.93
N ALA A 21 -4.97 19.74 16.55
CA ALA A 21 -3.74 19.40 15.83
C ALA A 21 -3.87 18.02 15.16
N TYR A 22 -4.40 17.02 15.86
CA TYR A 22 -4.59 15.68 15.31
C TYR A 22 -5.56 15.67 14.12
N THR A 23 -6.71 16.38 14.22
CA THR A 23 -7.67 16.47 13.12
C THR A 23 -7.19 17.34 11.96
N TYR A 24 -6.34 18.35 12.22
CA TYR A 24 -5.74 19.17 11.17
C TYR A 24 -4.64 18.42 10.39
N PHE A 25 -3.83 17.62 11.07
CA PHE A 25 -2.73 16.88 10.44
C PHE A 25 -3.18 15.60 9.72
N ILE A 26 -4.34 15.02 10.06
CA ILE A 26 -4.84 13.79 9.43
C ILE A 26 -5.94 14.11 8.41
N PRO A 27 -5.78 13.74 7.13
CA PRO A 27 -6.80 13.96 6.13
C PRO A 27 -8.04 13.11 6.44
N SER A 28 -9.23 13.73 6.40
CA SER A 28 -10.48 13.00 6.62
C SER A 28 -10.67 11.93 5.53
N PRO A 29 -10.98 10.67 5.89
CA PRO A 29 -11.21 9.63 4.90
C PRO A 29 -12.43 10.00 4.06
N LYS A 30 -12.25 10.06 2.73
CA LYS A 30 -13.37 10.16 1.80
C LYS A 30 -14.21 8.91 1.96
N GLN A 31 -15.44 9.06 2.43
CA GLN A 31 -16.44 8.01 2.32
C GLN A 31 -16.69 7.81 0.82
N THR A 32 -16.21 6.68 0.28
CA THR A 32 -16.60 6.23 -1.04
C THR A 32 -18.08 5.92 -0.99
N GLN A 33 -18.90 6.88 -1.42
CA GLN A 33 -20.29 6.65 -1.75
C GLN A 33 -20.29 5.71 -2.94
N LYS A 34 -20.65 4.44 -2.69
CA LYS A 34 -20.87 3.45 -3.73
C LYS A 34 -22.13 3.88 -4.46
N GLU A 35 -21.98 4.55 -5.60
CA GLU A 35 -23.09 4.79 -6.52
C GLU A 35 -23.61 3.43 -6.99
N GLN A 36 -24.83 3.12 -6.58
CA GLN A 36 -25.62 2.02 -7.08
C GLN A 36 -26.16 2.44 -8.46
N GLY A 37 -25.41 2.09 -9.50
CA GLY A 37 -25.79 2.28 -10.90
C GLY A 37 -26.71 1.16 -11.38
N SER A 38 -27.88 1.57 -11.88
CA SER A 38 -29.00 0.77 -12.38
C SER A 38 -28.59 -0.26 -13.44
N GLU A 39 -29.13 -1.46 -13.29
CA GLU A 39 -29.14 -2.52 -14.29
C GLU A 39 -30.04 -2.08 -15.45
N GLN A 40 -29.45 -1.87 -16.63
CA GLN A 40 -30.17 -1.63 -17.86
C GLN A 40 -30.01 -2.88 -18.73
N PRO A 41 -31.09 -3.54 -19.18
CA PRO A 41 -30.98 -4.78 -19.92
C PRO A 41 -30.42 -4.50 -21.30
N VAL A 42 -29.20 -4.99 -21.56
CA VAL A 42 -28.62 -5.00 -22.90
C VAL A 42 -29.35 -6.07 -23.71
N GLN A 43 -30.08 -5.62 -24.72
CA GLN A 43 -30.67 -6.46 -25.75
C GLN A 43 -29.58 -7.25 -26.46
N GLU A 44 -29.68 -8.57 -26.35
CA GLU A 44 -28.90 -9.57 -27.06
C GLU A 44 -29.17 -9.46 -28.55
N LYS A 45 -28.21 -8.91 -29.30
CA LYS A 45 -28.16 -9.05 -30.76
C LYS A 45 -27.10 -10.08 -31.08
N ALA A 46 -27.59 -11.29 -31.41
CA ALA A 46 -26.79 -12.35 -31.98
C ALA A 46 -26.35 -11.94 -33.39
N ASP A 47 -25.11 -11.46 -33.51
CA ASP A 47 -24.41 -11.28 -34.77
C ASP A 47 -23.20 -12.24 -34.80
N GLY A 48 -23.31 -13.26 -35.64
CA GLY A 48 -22.21 -13.94 -36.34
C GLY A 48 -21.09 -14.54 -35.50
N ILE A 49 -21.13 -15.87 -35.30
CA ILE A 49 -19.94 -16.67 -35.00
C ILE A 49 -19.02 -16.63 -36.23
N SER A 50 -18.12 -15.65 -36.26
CA SER A 50 -16.92 -15.67 -37.10
C SER A 50 -15.93 -16.65 -36.46
N PRO A 51 -15.29 -17.56 -37.22
CA PRO A 51 -14.36 -18.53 -36.66
C PRO A 51 -13.28 -17.83 -35.84
N ALA A 52 -13.19 -18.23 -34.57
CA ALA A 52 -12.14 -17.80 -33.65
C ALA A 52 -10.78 -18.00 -34.30
N GLU A 53 -10.17 -16.89 -34.72
CA GLU A 53 -8.76 -16.83 -35.00
C GLU A 53 -8.07 -17.15 -33.67
N LYS A 54 -7.60 -18.39 -33.54
CA LYS A 54 -6.74 -18.78 -32.43
C LYS A 54 -5.47 -17.95 -32.59
N THR A 55 -5.42 -16.79 -31.93
CA THR A 55 -4.16 -16.17 -31.55
C THR A 55 -3.45 -17.22 -30.71
N THR A 56 -2.58 -17.97 -31.36
CA THR A 56 -1.54 -18.74 -30.72
C THR A 56 -0.72 -17.71 -29.98
N ILE A 57 -0.93 -17.64 -28.67
CA ILE A 57 0.01 -16.96 -27.79
C ILE A 57 1.28 -17.78 -27.97
N ASP A 58 2.24 -17.24 -28.70
CA ASP A 58 3.61 -17.73 -28.70
C ASP A 58 4.11 -17.54 -27.28
N VAL A 59 3.84 -18.53 -26.42
CA VAL A 59 4.60 -18.71 -25.19
C VAL A 59 5.93 -19.25 -25.64
N SER A 60 6.72 -18.37 -26.28
CA SER A 60 8.13 -18.54 -26.48
C SER A 60 8.67 -18.78 -25.08
N GLY A 61 8.91 -20.05 -24.78
CA GLY A 61 9.43 -20.49 -23.50
C GLY A 61 10.67 -19.68 -23.25
N GLU A 62 10.55 -18.69 -22.37
CA GLU A 62 11.58 -17.71 -22.13
C GLU A 62 12.78 -18.46 -21.58
N LYS A 63 13.72 -18.73 -22.50
CA LYS A 63 15.04 -19.30 -22.28
C LYS A 63 15.53 -18.80 -20.94
N ILE A 64 15.72 -19.73 -19.98
CA ILE A 64 16.09 -19.46 -18.58
C ILE A 64 17.03 -18.27 -18.55
N ARG A 65 16.47 -17.08 -18.33
CA ARG A 65 17.28 -15.88 -18.16
C ARG A 65 17.94 -16.08 -16.82
N GLU A 66 19.25 -15.85 -16.77
CA GLU A 66 20.02 -15.91 -15.54
C GLU A 66 19.26 -15.19 -14.40
N GLU A 67 19.37 -15.72 -13.18
CA GLU A 67 18.66 -15.15 -12.04
C GLU A 67 19.12 -13.70 -11.85
N LYS A 68 18.24 -12.76 -12.17
CA LYS A 68 18.49 -11.34 -12.07
C LYS A 68 17.69 -10.79 -10.90
N VAL A 69 18.41 -10.05 -10.07
CA VAL A 69 17.84 -9.30 -8.96
C VAL A 69 17.35 -7.94 -9.50
N ILE A 70 16.08 -7.64 -9.25
CA ILE A 70 15.40 -6.42 -9.68
C ILE A 70 15.07 -5.62 -8.42
N THR A 71 15.65 -4.43 -8.28
CA THR A 71 15.35 -3.53 -7.15
C THR A 71 14.35 -2.47 -7.58
N VAL A 72 13.23 -2.41 -6.87
CA VAL A 72 12.19 -1.39 -7.03
C VAL A 72 12.31 -0.42 -5.87
N ASN A 73 12.61 0.84 -6.18
CA ASN A 73 12.80 1.90 -5.20
C ASN A 73 11.76 3.00 -5.43
N THR A 74 10.88 3.20 -4.45
CA THR A 74 9.80 4.20 -4.49
C THR A 74 9.92 5.13 -3.29
N ASP A 75 9.11 6.19 -3.24
CA ASP A 75 9.11 7.11 -2.10
C ASP A 75 8.66 6.45 -0.78
N LEU A 76 7.82 5.41 -0.86
CA LEU A 76 7.24 4.74 0.31
C LEU A 76 8.00 3.48 0.73
N TYR A 77 8.59 2.74 -0.20
CA TYR A 77 9.24 1.46 0.08
C TYR A 77 10.36 1.11 -0.90
N LYS A 78 11.21 0.18 -0.47
CA LYS A 78 12.23 -0.47 -1.30
C LYS A 78 11.98 -1.97 -1.30
N ALA A 79 11.78 -2.54 -2.48
CA ALA A 79 11.54 -3.98 -2.65
C ALA A 79 12.58 -4.59 -3.61
N VAL A 80 12.98 -5.83 -3.34
CA VAL A 80 13.93 -6.57 -4.17
C VAL A 80 13.28 -7.86 -4.63
N PHE A 81 13.15 -8.05 -5.94
CA PHE A 81 12.52 -9.21 -6.56
C PHE A 81 13.52 -10.03 -7.38
N THR A 82 13.25 -11.31 -7.57
CA THR A 82 13.94 -12.14 -8.56
C THR A 82 13.08 -12.31 -9.80
N ASN A 83 13.70 -12.25 -10.98
CA ASN A 83 13.01 -12.64 -12.23
C ASN A 83 12.67 -14.13 -12.28
N ARG A 84 13.34 -14.96 -11.47
CA ARG A 84 13.04 -16.38 -11.28
C ARG A 84 11.83 -16.53 -10.35
N GLY A 85 10.64 -16.57 -10.95
CA GLY A 85 9.38 -16.80 -10.24
C GLY A 85 8.80 -15.59 -9.49
N GLY A 86 9.36 -14.39 -9.68
CA GLY A 86 8.83 -13.17 -9.06
C GLY A 86 8.98 -13.13 -7.53
N VAL A 87 9.92 -13.90 -6.97
CA VAL A 87 10.06 -14.03 -5.51
C VAL A 87 10.57 -12.71 -4.93
N LEU A 88 9.87 -12.21 -3.92
CA LEU A 88 10.28 -11.06 -3.13
C LEU A 88 11.39 -11.49 -2.16
N LYS A 89 12.59 -10.94 -2.31
CA LYS A 89 13.75 -11.18 -1.45
C LYS A 89 13.92 -10.12 -0.37
N HIS A 90 13.49 -8.89 -0.56
CA HIS A 90 13.65 -7.89 0.50
C HIS A 90 12.55 -6.86 0.41
N TRP A 91 11.99 -6.45 1.55
CA TRP A 91 10.99 -5.38 1.59
C TRP A 91 11.21 -4.46 2.78
N GLU A 92 11.53 -3.21 2.49
CA GLU A 92 11.78 -2.13 3.45
C GLU A 92 10.74 -1.02 3.29
N LEU A 93 10.10 -0.62 4.39
CA LEU A 93 9.15 0.48 4.44
C LEU A 93 9.85 1.74 4.97
N LYS A 94 9.94 2.78 4.14
CA LYS A 94 10.67 4.02 4.47
C LYS A 94 9.94 4.92 5.46
N GLN A 95 8.62 4.81 5.52
CA GLN A 95 7.75 5.63 6.37
C GLN A 95 7.41 4.97 7.71
N TYR A 96 7.88 3.75 7.95
CA TYR A 96 7.59 2.98 9.16
C TYR A 96 8.89 2.59 9.84
N TRP A 97 9.00 2.92 11.12
CA TRP A 97 10.25 2.78 11.88
C TRP A 97 10.05 1.69 12.94
N VAL A 98 11.00 0.76 13.03
CA VAL A 98 10.99 -0.30 14.07
C VAL A 98 11.26 0.31 15.43
N ASP A 99 12.04 1.38 15.45
CA ASP A 99 12.56 2.00 16.65
C ASP A 99 12.55 3.52 16.46
N LEU A 100 11.76 4.23 17.27
CA LEU A 100 11.54 5.67 17.13
C LEU A 100 12.82 6.47 17.44
N GLU A 101 13.72 5.93 18.26
CA GLU A 101 14.96 6.61 18.65
C GLU A 101 16.05 6.49 17.59
N LYS A 102 16.12 5.35 16.89
CA LYS A 102 17.22 5.03 15.95
C LYS A 102 16.87 5.26 14.48
N LYS A 103 15.65 5.73 14.17
CA LYS A 103 15.15 5.95 12.80
C LYS A 103 15.45 4.76 11.87
N LYS A 104 15.32 3.54 12.37
CA LYS A 104 15.60 2.34 11.58
C LYS A 104 14.33 1.93 10.84
N ASN A 105 14.39 1.89 9.51
CA ASN A 105 13.27 1.48 8.67
C ASN A 105 12.87 0.03 8.96
N VAL A 106 11.56 -0.24 8.89
CA VAL A 106 11.01 -1.59 9.04
C VAL A 106 11.35 -2.42 7.82
N VAL A 107 12.05 -3.53 8.05
CA VAL A 107 12.25 -4.59 7.06
C VAL A 107 11.24 -5.68 7.38
N LEU A 108 10.30 -5.94 6.47
CA LEU A 108 9.23 -6.93 6.66
C LEU A 108 9.64 -8.33 6.20
N PHE A 109 10.60 -8.41 5.29
CA PHE A 109 11.06 -9.68 4.74
C PHE A 109 12.55 -9.57 4.46
N ASP A 110 13.33 -10.41 5.13
CA ASP A 110 14.76 -10.58 4.91
C ASP A 110 15.10 -12.08 4.94
N PRO A 111 15.57 -12.68 3.83
CA PRO A 111 16.00 -14.07 3.78
C PRO A 111 17.29 -14.32 4.57
N GLY A 112 17.93 -13.26 5.09
CA GLY A 112 19.12 -13.36 5.94
C GLY A 112 18.86 -13.66 7.42
N ASP A 113 17.60 -13.69 7.88
CA ASP A 113 17.27 -13.91 9.30
C ASP A 113 16.82 -15.37 9.61
N GLN A 114 17.10 -16.29 8.68
CA GLN A 114 16.93 -17.73 8.88
C GLN A 114 18.31 -18.37 9.09
N VAL A 115 18.85 -18.26 10.31
CA VAL A 115 19.94 -19.13 10.81
C VAL A 115 19.66 -19.53 12.25
#